data_AF-A0A520JN22-F1
#
_entry.id   AF-A0A520JN22-F1
#
_cell.length_a   1.000
_cell.length_b   1.000
_cell.length_c   1.000
_cell.angle_alpha   90.00
_cell.angle_beta   90.00
_cell.angle_gamma   90.00
#
_symmetry.space_group_name_H-M   'P 1'
#
loop_
_entity.id
_entity.type
_entity.pdbx_description
1 polymer ?
#
loop_
_entity_poly.entity_id
_entity_poly.type
_entity_poly.pdbx_seq_one_letter_code
_entity_poly.pdbx_strand_id
1 'polypeptide(L)'
;MTAAHRQRLVRYLGIWAAWLAVAVVTAFQTYAAGFAGGPKLALGQALVNGLIWYSAWAALTPGVVSVARAFADERRLGRLLVIHLAFGLLFAVLHAALYSVVNAMIYVRAPWAPWSNGLLITKLATSIHVHLMIYALLVAIVLGARAYRTMRDREVAAARLEAQLAEAETAALRAQLQPHFLFNTLNAISALVPDDPIVAQRLIARLGDLLRLSIDQRRSQHSALADELDFTDTYLAIEEARLGERLRIVRAIAPGLETVQVPALLLQPLVENAVRHGIAPLIEGGTLTIEAKPAGDMLRISIADNGKGAGAIREGVGLGNARLRLRHLYGERQSLAGHDDFKVVGEAGHGAEAVAAIGTLRPDLVFLDVQMPEMDGFGVIEAIGVDAMPLTVFVTAFDVYAVRAFEAEALDYLLKPFDDQRFARVIERVRRHIDTGDGQRDGMRSLLGGQGRLVARGNGAAQLVRLDEIDWISAAGDYAEVHAGGRSLLIHESLTSLEARLPHAAFARIHRAAIVRLDRLVEVRPGTHGDGSVRLACGAELRFSRRYREPIDGYLTR
;
A
#
# COMPACT_ATOMS: atom_id res chain seq x y z
N MET A 1 24.22 -33.50 -0.84
CA MET A 1 23.99 -32.91 -2.19
C MET A 1 22.92 -31.84 -2.07
N THR A 2 23.21 -30.59 -2.47
CA THR A 2 22.21 -29.50 -2.45
C THR A 2 21.12 -29.71 -3.50
N ALA A 3 19.91 -29.18 -3.28
CA ALA A 3 18.78 -29.30 -4.22
C ALA A 3 19.14 -28.85 -5.65
N ALA A 4 19.99 -27.82 -5.76
CA ALA A 4 20.54 -27.33 -7.03
C ALA A 4 21.44 -28.35 -7.75
N HIS A 5 22.27 -29.10 -7.01
CA HIS A 5 23.10 -30.17 -7.59
C HIS A 5 22.23 -31.32 -8.13
N ARG A 6 21.21 -31.73 -7.37
CA ARG A 6 20.27 -32.77 -7.80
C ARG A 6 19.53 -32.35 -9.08
N GLN A 7 19.09 -31.10 -9.16
CA GLN A 7 18.36 -30.60 -10.33
C GLN A 7 19.25 -30.46 -11.58
N ARG A 8 20.54 -30.08 -11.40
CA ARG A 8 21.52 -30.11 -12.50
C ARG A 8 21.78 -31.54 -12.97
N LEU A 9 22.00 -32.47 -12.04
CA LEU A 9 22.24 -33.88 -12.35
C LEU A 9 21.08 -34.50 -13.14
N VAL A 10 19.83 -34.26 -12.72
CA VAL A 10 18.63 -34.74 -13.42
C VAL A 10 18.55 -34.20 -14.85
N ARG A 11 18.88 -32.92 -15.07
CA ARG A 11 18.90 -32.32 -16.42
C ARG A 11 19.99 -32.96 -17.30
N TYR A 12 21.19 -33.17 -16.76
CA TYR A 12 22.26 -33.85 -17.48
C TYR A 12 21.89 -35.29 -17.83
N LEU A 13 21.36 -36.06 -16.88
CA LEU A 13 20.91 -37.42 -17.11
C LEU A 13 19.78 -37.48 -18.16
N GLY A 14 18.86 -36.51 -18.15
CA GLY A 14 17.81 -36.40 -19.17
C GLY A 14 18.37 -36.14 -20.57
N ILE A 15 19.40 -35.29 -20.73
CA ILE A 15 20.08 -35.06 -22.01
C ILE A 15 20.72 -36.36 -22.51
N TRP A 16 21.44 -37.07 -21.65
CA TRP A 16 22.08 -38.34 -22.00
C TRP A 16 21.06 -39.43 -22.37
N ALA A 17 19.94 -39.52 -21.64
CA ALA A 17 18.86 -40.46 -21.94
C ALA A 17 18.22 -40.17 -23.31
N ALA A 18 17.99 -38.89 -23.65
CA ALA A 18 17.43 -38.50 -24.94
C ALA A 18 18.36 -38.90 -26.10
N TRP A 19 19.66 -38.63 -25.96
CA TRP A 19 20.65 -39.01 -26.98
C TRP A 19 20.87 -40.53 -27.06
N LEU A 20 20.76 -41.25 -25.95
CA LEU A 20 20.81 -42.71 -25.94
C LEU A 20 19.63 -43.31 -26.71
N ALA A 21 18.43 -42.76 -26.56
CA ALA A 21 17.26 -43.20 -27.32
C ALA A 21 17.49 -43.02 -28.84
N VAL A 22 18.02 -41.86 -29.26
CA VAL A 22 18.40 -41.62 -30.65
C VAL A 22 19.46 -42.63 -31.11
N ALA A 23 20.49 -42.89 -30.28
CA ALA A 23 21.55 -43.84 -30.59
C ALA A 23 21.02 -45.26 -30.84
N VAL A 24 20.09 -45.74 -30.01
CA VAL A 24 19.47 -47.06 -30.16
C VAL A 24 18.64 -47.14 -31.45
N VAL A 25 17.84 -46.11 -31.74
CA VAL A 25 17.05 -46.06 -32.99
C VAL A 25 17.94 -46.08 -34.22
N THR A 26 18.99 -45.26 -34.24
CA THR A 26 19.92 -45.22 -35.38
C THR A 26 20.73 -46.52 -35.52
N ALA A 27 21.10 -47.15 -34.41
CA ALA A 27 21.76 -48.44 -34.43
C ALA A 27 20.87 -49.52 -35.05
N PHE A 28 19.59 -49.56 -34.67
CA PHE A 28 18.62 -50.48 -35.27
C PHE A 28 18.39 -50.20 -36.76
N GLN A 29 18.28 -48.93 -37.14
CA GLN A 29 18.19 -48.52 -38.55
C GLN A 29 19.40 -48.98 -39.36
N THR A 30 20.61 -48.83 -38.81
CA THR A 30 21.86 -49.25 -39.45
C THR A 30 21.94 -50.77 -39.60
N TYR A 31 21.51 -51.51 -38.58
CA TYR A 31 21.42 -52.97 -38.63
C TYR A 31 20.41 -53.44 -39.69
N ALA A 32 19.21 -52.83 -39.73
CA ALA A 32 18.18 -53.15 -40.70
C ALA A 32 18.62 -52.87 -42.15
N ALA A 33 19.37 -51.79 -42.38
CA ALA A 33 19.92 -51.45 -43.69
C ALA A 33 20.84 -52.56 -44.27
N GLY A 34 21.48 -53.35 -43.41
CA GLY A 34 22.28 -54.52 -43.83
C GLY A 34 21.47 -55.62 -44.53
N PHE A 35 20.15 -55.70 -44.30
CA PHE A 35 19.26 -56.64 -44.99
C PHE A 35 18.78 -56.12 -46.35
N ALA A 36 18.86 -54.80 -46.58
CA ALA A 36 18.46 -54.14 -47.82
C ALA A 36 19.63 -53.93 -48.81
N GLY A 37 20.73 -54.69 -48.65
CA GLY A 37 21.93 -54.58 -49.49
C GLY A 37 23.02 -53.64 -48.96
N GLY A 38 22.85 -53.08 -47.76
CA GLY A 38 23.90 -52.34 -47.05
C GLY A 38 24.98 -53.24 -46.44
N PRO A 39 26.04 -52.64 -45.85
CA PRO A 39 27.07 -53.40 -45.14
C PRO A 39 26.47 -54.19 -43.96
N LYS A 40 26.71 -55.51 -43.95
CA LYS A 40 26.24 -56.41 -42.87
C LYS A 40 27.04 -56.18 -41.60
N LEU A 41 26.50 -55.34 -40.71
CA LEU A 41 27.06 -55.10 -39.37
C LEU A 41 26.35 -55.98 -38.34
N ALA A 42 27.10 -56.52 -37.37
CA ALA A 42 26.48 -57.16 -36.22
C ALA A 42 25.73 -56.11 -35.37
N LEU A 43 24.60 -56.48 -34.76
CA LEU A 43 23.79 -55.56 -33.93
C LEU A 43 24.63 -54.87 -32.85
N GLY A 44 25.55 -55.60 -32.20
CA GLY A 44 26.47 -55.04 -31.21
C GLY A 44 27.39 -53.96 -31.79
N GLN A 45 27.90 -54.14 -33.01
CA GLN A 45 28.73 -53.13 -33.68
C GLN A 45 27.93 -51.90 -34.08
N ALA A 46 26.69 -52.07 -34.55
CA ALA A 46 25.79 -50.96 -34.86
C ALA A 46 25.45 -50.14 -33.60
N LEU A 47 25.21 -50.80 -32.47
CA LEU A 47 24.97 -50.16 -31.17
C LEU A 47 26.19 -49.36 -30.68
N VAL A 48 27.40 -49.94 -30.75
CA VAL A 48 28.62 -49.23 -30.36
C VAL A 48 28.86 -48.00 -31.25
N ASN A 49 28.70 -48.14 -32.56
CA ASN A 49 28.85 -47.02 -33.51
C ASN A 49 27.83 -45.89 -33.23
N GLY A 50 26.56 -46.23 -33.02
CA GLY A 50 25.53 -45.25 -32.67
C GLY A 50 25.86 -44.55 -31.35
N LEU A 51 26.26 -45.31 -30.32
CA LEU A 51 26.58 -44.76 -29.01
C LEU A 51 27.77 -43.77 -29.08
N ILE A 52 28.82 -44.09 -29.84
CA ILE A 52 29.97 -43.20 -30.04
C ILE A 52 29.54 -41.90 -30.75
N TRP A 53 28.72 -42.01 -31.81
CA TRP A 53 28.27 -40.85 -32.57
C TRP A 53 27.43 -39.87 -31.74
N TYR A 54 26.46 -40.39 -30.98
CA TYR A 54 25.48 -39.56 -30.26
C TYR A 54 25.93 -39.18 -28.83
N SER A 55 26.84 -39.92 -28.20
CA SER A 55 27.46 -39.51 -26.92
C SER A 55 28.27 -38.21 -27.06
N ALA A 56 28.90 -37.99 -28.22
CA ALA A 56 29.55 -36.72 -28.53
C ALA A 56 28.55 -35.55 -28.52
N TRP A 57 27.35 -35.73 -29.07
CA TRP A 57 26.28 -34.73 -28.99
C TRP A 57 25.73 -34.56 -27.57
N ALA A 58 25.63 -35.63 -26.78
CA ALA A 58 25.23 -35.54 -25.38
C ALA A 58 26.21 -34.66 -24.57
N ALA A 59 27.52 -34.81 -24.82
CA ALA A 59 28.56 -33.98 -24.20
C ALA A 59 28.54 -32.51 -24.67
N LEU A 60 28.21 -32.24 -25.94
CA LEU A 60 28.21 -30.90 -26.53
C LEU A 60 26.91 -30.11 -26.28
N THR A 61 25.78 -30.80 -26.06
CA THR A 61 24.45 -30.18 -25.85
C THR A 61 24.44 -29.08 -24.77
N PRO A 62 25.10 -29.21 -23.61
CA PRO A 62 25.17 -28.14 -22.60
C PRO A 62 25.80 -26.84 -23.15
N GLY A 63 26.79 -26.95 -24.02
CA GLY A 63 27.42 -25.81 -24.69
C GLY A 63 26.48 -25.18 -25.74
N VAL A 64 25.72 -25.99 -26.47
CA VAL A 64 24.70 -25.47 -27.40
C VAL A 64 23.63 -24.71 -26.62
N VAL A 65 23.18 -25.25 -25.47
CA VAL A 65 22.20 -24.61 -24.60
C VAL A 65 22.73 -23.30 -24.01
N SER A 66 24.01 -23.23 -23.63
CA SER A 66 24.59 -21.99 -23.09
C SER A 66 24.67 -20.89 -24.15
N VAL A 67 25.11 -21.22 -25.37
CA VAL A 67 25.13 -20.29 -26.50
C VAL A 67 23.72 -19.83 -26.86
N ALA A 68 22.76 -20.76 -26.98
CA ALA A 68 21.37 -20.43 -27.27
C ALA A 68 20.78 -19.47 -26.24
N ARG A 69 21.11 -19.64 -24.95
CA ARG A 69 20.64 -18.72 -23.89
C ARG A 69 21.36 -17.37 -23.91
N ALA A 70 22.67 -17.35 -24.17
CA ALA A 70 23.46 -16.13 -24.18
C ALA A 70 23.00 -15.13 -25.26
N PHE A 71 22.52 -15.64 -26.40
CA PHE A 71 22.08 -14.82 -27.53
C PHE A 71 20.56 -14.80 -27.74
N ALA A 72 19.79 -15.36 -26.81
CA ALA A 72 18.34 -15.45 -26.93
C ALA A 72 17.61 -14.08 -26.89
N ASP A 73 18.28 -13.03 -26.42
CA ASP A 73 17.74 -11.66 -26.36
C ASP A 73 18.15 -10.78 -27.57
N GLU A 74 18.91 -11.33 -28.53
CA GLU A 74 19.30 -10.61 -29.74
C GLU A 74 18.08 -10.39 -30.66
N ARG A 75 17.75 -9.12 -30.90
CA ARG A 75 16.54 -8.73 -31.67
C ARG A 75 16.79 -8.69 -33.18
N ARG A 76 18.06 -8.61 -33.61
CA ARG A 76 18.42 -8.52 -35.02
C ARG A 76 18.53 -9.91 -35.63
N LEU A 77 17.53 -10.31 -36.44
CA LEU A 77 17.48 -11.63 -37.07
C LEU A 77 18.76 -11.97 -37.85
N GLY A 78 19.28 -11.04 -38.65
CA GLY A 78 20.51 -11.26 -39.43
C GLY A 78 21.73 -11.57 -38.56
N ARG A 79 21.89 -10.86 -37.43
CA ARG A 79 23.00 -11.09 -36.50
C ARG A 79 22.83 -12.41 -35.75
N LEU A 80 21.61 -12.73 -35.33
CA LEU A 80 21.27 -14.00 -34.68
C LEU A 80 21.60 -15.19 -35.61
N LEU A 81 21.23 -15.11 -36.89
CA LEU A 81 21.54 -16.14 -37.89
C LEU A 81 23.04 -16.30 -38.09
N VAL A 82 23.80 -15.20 -38.21
CA VAL A 82 25.26 -15.25 -38.37
C VAL A 82 25.94 -15.88 -37.14
N ILE A 83 25.52 -15.50 -35.92
CA ILE A 83 26.06 -16.06 -34.68
C ILE A 83 25.81 -17.57 -34.62
N HIS A 84 24.57 -18.01 -34.85
CA HIS A 84 24.23 -19.43 -34.78
C HIS A 84 24.83 -20.24 -35.94
N LEU A 85 25.05 -19.65 -37.11
CA LEU A 85 25.81 -20.28 -38.18
C LEU A 85 27.28 -20.48 -37.77
N ALA A 86 27.92 -19.46 -37.21
CA ALA A 86 29.31 -19.53 -36.77
C ALA A 86 29.51 -20.57 -35.66
N PHE A 87 28.64 -20.56 -34.63
CA PHE A 87 28.68 -21.58 -33.57
C PHE A 87 28.28 -22.95 -34.09
N GLY A 88 27.32 -23.07 -35.01
CA GLY A 88 26.96 -24.34 -35.63
C GLY A 88 28.14 -25.00 -36.35
N LEU A 89 28.92 -24.21 -37.10
CA LEU A 89 30.17 -24.66 -37.72
C LEU A 89 31.21 -25.08 -36.68
N LEU A 90 31.39 -24.29 -35.61
CA LEU A 90 32.30 -24.64 -34.52
C LEU A 90 31.92 -25.96 -33.84
N PHE A 91 30.64 -26.15 -33.49
CA PHE A 91 30.15 -27.37 -32.87
C PHE A 91 30.24 -28.58 -33.82
N ALA A 92 30.09 -28.39 -35.13
CA ALA A 92 30.30 -29.43 -36.12
C ALA A 92 31.77 -29.91 -36.16
N VAL A 93 32.73 -28.98 -36.09
CA VAL A 93 34.17 -29.31 -36.00
C VAL A 93 34.49 -30.00 -34.67
N LEU A 94 33.97 -29.49 -33.55
CA LEU A 94 34.17 -30.09 -32.24
C LEU A 94 33.60 -31.51 -32.15
N HIS A 95 32.42 -31.74 -32.72
CA HIS A 95 31.83 -33.09 -32.80
C HIS A 95 32.69 -34.02 -33.64
N ALA A 96 33.10 -33.60 -34.85
CA ALA A 96 33.94 -34.41 -35.73
C ALA A 96 35.29 -34.76 -35.08
N ALA A 97 35.91 -33.82 -34.37
CA ALA A 97 37.13 -34.05 -33.61
C ALA A 97 36.91 -35.05 -32.46
N LEU A 98 35.86 -34.85 -31.65
CA LEU A 98 35.53 -35.72 -30.52
C LEU A 98 35.21 -37.15 -30.99
N TYR A 99 34.40 -37.28 -32.03
CA TYR A 99 34.08 -38.57 -32.66
C TYR A 99 35.35 -39.26 -33.16
N SER A 100 36.24 -38.53 -33.84
CA SER A 100 37.48 -39.09 -34.39
C SER A 100 38.41 -39.60 -33.29
N VAL A 101 38.54 -38.87 -32.19
CA VAL A 101 39.34 -39.29 -31.02
C VAL A 101 38.76 -40.56 -30.38
N VAL A 102 37.45 -40.59 -30.11
CA VAL A 102 36.80 -41.75 -29.48
C VAL A 102 36.85 -42.97 -30.41
N ASN A 103 36.60 -42.78 -31.70
CA ASN A 103 36.66 -43.86 -32.69
C ASN A 103 38.09 -44.42 -32.83
N ALA A 104 39.11 -43.56 -32.82
CA ALA A 104 40.51 -43.99 -32.85
C ALA A 104 40.87 -44.82 -31.60
N MET A 105 40.45 -44.40 -30.41
CA MET A 105 40.69 -45.13 -29.16
C MET A 105 40.07 -46.54 -29.16
N ILE A 106 38.91 -46.72 -29.80
CA ILE A 106 38.14 -47.97 -29.75
C ILE A 106 38.54 -48.93 -30.90
N TYR A 107 38.73 -48.42 -32.11
CA TYR A 107 38.90 -49.25 -33.31
C TYR A 107 40.32 -49.28 -33.87
N VAL A 108 41.18 -48.29 -33.55
CA VAL A 108 42.54 -48.21 -34.08
C VAL A 108 43.53 -48.50 -32.94
N ARG A 109 44.20 -49.67 -32.99
CA ARG A 109 45.22 -50.11 -32.00
C ARG A 109 46.49 -49.21 -31.91
N ALA A 110 46.50 -48.06 -32.59
CA ALA A 110 47.56 -47.06 -32.54
C ALA A 110 46.94 -45.66 -32.40
N PRO A 111 46.76 -45.13 -31.18
CA PRO A 111 46.17 -43.82 -30.92
C PRO A 111 46.90 -42.63 -31.57
N TRP A 112 48.12 -42.87 -32.08
CA TRP A 112 49.06 -41.85 -32.57
C TRP A 112 49.48 -42.02 -34.04
N ALA A 113 48.84 -42.89 -34.83
CA ALA A 113 49.14 -43.02 -36.26
C ALA A 113 47.91 -43.35 -37.15
N PRO A 114 47.61 -42.57 -38.20
CA PRO A 114 47.77 -41.13 -38.34
C PRO A 114 46.41 -40.44 -38.47
N TRP A 115 46.42 -39.19 -38.03
CA TRP A 115 45.58 -38.13 -38.56
C TRP A 115 45.83 -38.04 -40.06
N SER A 116 45.16 -38.85 -40.88
CA SER A 116 44.94 -38.41 -42.24
C SER A 116 43.95 -37.26 -42.11
N ASN A 117 44.38 -36.05 -42.43
CA ASN A 117 43.46 -34.92 -42.62
C ASN A 117 42.24 -35.38 -43.45
N GLY A 118 42.43 -36.37 -44.34
CA GLY A 118 41.39 -37.11 -45.05
C GLY A 118 40.21 -37.62 -44.21
N LEU A 119 40.37 -38.32 -43.08
CA LEU A 119 39.21 -38.87 -42.34
C LEU A 119 38.37 -37.77 -41.68
N LEU A 120 39.01 -36.78 -41.07
CA LEU A 120 38.32 -35.63 -40.49
C LEU A 120 37.65 -34.79 -41.58
N ILE A 121 38.36 -34.47 -42.66
CA ILE A 121 37.85 -33.66 -43.78
C ILE A 121 36.71 -34.41 -44.48
N THR A 122 36.85 -35.71 -44.76
CA THR A 122 35.77 -36.48 -45.40
C THR A 122 34.56 -36.59 -44.50
N LYS A 123 34.72 -36.90 -43.20
CA LYS A 123 33.58 -36.96 -42.27
C LYS A 123 32.91 -35.61 -42.08
N LEU A 124 33.69 -34.53 -41.96
CA LEU A 124 33.15 -33.17 -41.89
C LEU A 124 32.41 -32.83 -43.20
N ALA A 125 33.01 -33.08 -44.37
CA ALA A 125 32.39 -32.82 -45.66
C ALA A 125 31.08 -33.62 -45.86
N THR A 126 31.01 -34.88 -45.42
CA THR A 126 29.83 -35.72 -45.59
C THR A 126 28.74 -35.48 -44.56
N SER A 127 29.05 -34.88 -43.40
CA SER A 127 28.12 -34.81 -42.25
C SER A 127 27.86 -33.40 -41.73
N ILE A 128 28.50 -32.36 -42.30
CA ILE A 128 28.33 -30.97 -41.87
C ILE A 128 26.87 -30.52 -41.88
N HIS A 129 26.10 -30.92 -42.89
CA HIS A 129 24.68 -30.59 -42.99
C HIS A 129 23.88 -31.22 -41.84
N VAL A 130 24.14 -32.48 -41.50
CA VAL A 130 23.50 -33.17 -40.36
C VAL A 130 23.85 -32.46 -39.05
N HIS A 131 25.11 -32.06 -38.87
CA HIS A 131 25.55 -31.34 -37.67
C HIS A 131 24.87 -29.97 -37.53
N LEU A 132 24.78 -29.22 -38.64
CA LEU A 132 24.08 -27.93 -38.66
C LEU A 132 22.59 -28.10 -38.39
N MET A 133 21.94 -29.13 -38.92
CA MET A 133 20.54 -29.43 -38.64
C MET A 133 20.31 -29.80 -37.17
N ILE A 134 21.14 -30.65 -36.59
CA ILE A 134 21.07 -31.02 -35.17
C ILE A 134 21.27 -29.77 -34.30
N TYR A 135 22.29 -28.96 -34.59
CA TYR A 135 22.55 -27.73 -33.86
C TYR A 135 21.36 -26.76 -33.95
N ALA A 136 20.83 -26.51 -35.16
CA ALA A 136 19.69 -25.64 -35.38
C ALA A 136 18.44 -26.14 -34.65
N LEU A 137 18.19 -27.46 -34.66
CA LEU A 137 17.08 -28.07 -33.93
C LEU A 137 17.22 -27.86 -32.41
N LEU A 138 18.41 -28.08 -31.84
CA LEU A 138 18.65 -27.85 -30.42
C LEU A 138 18.45 -26.38 -30.03
N VAL A 139 18.96 -25.44 -30.84
CA VAL A 139 18.75 -24.01 -30.64
C VAL A 139 17.26 -23.66 -30.73
N ALA A 140 16.56 -24.15 -31.75
CA ALA A 140 15.13 -23.93 -31.93
C ALA A 140 14.30 -24.46 -30.74
N ILE A 141 14.62 -25.64 -30.22
CA ILE A 141 13.97 -26.19 -29.01
C ILE A 141 14.20 -25.28 -27.80
N VAL A 142 15.43 -24.79 -27.60
CA VAL A 142 15.76 -23.93 -26.46
C VAL A 142 15.06 -22.57 -26.55
N LEU A 143 15.14 -21.92 -27.72
CA LEU A 143 14.50 -20.63 -27.96
C LEU A 143 12.97 -20.74 -27.93
N GLY A 144 12.41 -21.79 -28.54
CA GLY A 144 10.98 -22.09 -28.53
C GLY A 144 10.45 -22.36 -27.11
N ALA A 145 11.16 -23.17 -26.31
CA ALA A 145 10.79 -23.41 -24.92
C ALA A 145 10.86 -22.13 -24.06
N ARG A 146 11.82 -21.23 -24.34
CA ARG A 146 11.90 -19.92 -23.68
C ARG A 146 10.73 -19.04 -24.09
N ALA A 147 10.46 -18.93 -25.39
CA ALA A 147 9.35 -18.14 -25.92
C ALA A 147 8.00 -18.61 -25.35
N TYR A 148 7.75 -19.92 -25.33
CA TYR A 148 6.54 -20.51 -24.74
C TYR A 148 6.37 -20.13 -23.26
N ARG A 149 7.43 -20.24 -22.46
CA ARG A 149 7.38 -19.85 -21.04
C ARG A 149 7.09 -18.35 -20.87
N THR A 150 7.78 -17.50 -21.63
CA THR A 150 7.57 -16.05 -21.57
C THR A 150 6.17 -15.66 -22.00
N MET A 151 5.60 -16.31 -23.02
CA MET A 151 4.21 -16.09 -23.42
C MET A 151 3.25 -16.51 -22.31
N ARG A 152 3.47 -17.69 -21.71
CA ARG A 152 2.64 -18.19 -20.61
C ARG A 152 2.67 -17.28 -19.38
N ASP A 153 3.85 -16.77 -19.02
CA ASP A 153 4.00 -15.84 -17.91
C ASP A 153 3.26 -14.52 -18.18
N ARG A 154 3.29 -14.04 -19.44
CA ARG A 154 2.54 -12.86 -19.86
C ARG A 154 1.02 -13.06 -19.82
N GLU A 155 0.52 -14.20 -20.30
CA GLU A 155 -0.91 -14.56 -20.21
C GLU A 155 -1.39 -14.57 -18.76
N VAL A 156 -0.63 -15.20 -17.86
CA VAL A 156 -0.97 -15.26 -16.43
C VAL A 156 -0.93 -13.87 -15.79
N ALA A 157 0.04 -13.02 -16.15
CA ALA A 157 0.11 -11.66 -15.65
C ALA A 157 -1.07 -10.80 -16.14
N ALA A 158 -1.45 -10.92 -17.41
CA ALA A 158 -2.60 -10.23 -17.97
C ALA A 158 -3.91 -10.64 -17.29
N ALA A 159 -4.15 -11.96 -17.15
CA ALA A 159 -5.34 -12.47 -16.46
C ALA A 159 -5.43 -11.99 -15.00
N ARG A 160 -4.29 -11.87 -14.30
CA ARG A 160 -4.27 -11.32 -12.93
C ARG A 160 -4.65 -9.85 -12.90
N LEU A 161 -4.17 -9.03 -13.83
CA LEU A 161 -4.51 -7.62 -13.92
C LEU A 161 -6.00 -7.43 -14.25
N GLU A 162 -6.55 -8.21 -15.17
CA GLU A 162 -7.99 -8.20 -15.49
C GLU A 162 -8.83 -8.56 -14.26
N ALA A 163 -8.43 -9.60 -13.51
CA ALA A 163 -9.13 -9.97 -12.27
C ALA A 163 -9.09 -8.86 -11.21
N GLN A 164 -7.94 -8.20 -11.04
CA GLN A 164 -7.80 -7.07 -10.11
C GLN A 164 -8.66 -5.87 -10.53
N LEU A 165 -8.73 -5.58 -11.83
CA LEU A 165 -9.59 -4.52 -12.35
C LEU A 165 -11.07 -4.83 -12.08
N ALA A 166 -11.53 -6.04 -12.39
CA ALA A 166 -12.90 -6.47 -12.14
C ALA A 166 -13.28 -6.44 -10.64
N GLU A 167 -12.35 -6.82 -9.76
CA GLU A 167 -12.53 -6.73 -8.32
C GLU A 167 -12.63 -5.27 -7.85
N ALA A 168 -11.75 -4.39 -8.34
CA ALA A 168 -11.78 -2.97 -8.03
C ALA A 168 -13.07 -2.29 -8.51
N GLU A 169 -13.54 -2.61 -9.72
CA GLU A 169 -14.83 -2.14 -10.24
C GLU A 169 -16.00 -2.62 -9.38
N THR A 170 -16.01 -3.90 -9.01
CA THR A 170 -17.04 -4.48 -8.14
C THR A 170 -17.04 -3.83 -6.76
N ALA A 171 -15.86 -3.59 -6.18
CA ALA A 171 -15.71 -2.90 -4.91
C ALA A 171 -16.20 -1.45 -4.98
N ALA A 172 -15.87 -0.73 -6.05
CA ALA A 172 -16.35 0.63 -6.30
C ALA A 172 -17.88 0.67 -6.45
N LEU A 173 -18.47 -0.27 -7.18
CA LEU A 173 -19.92 -0.41 -7.34
C LEU A 173 -20.61 -0.67 -5.99
N ARG A 174 -20.05 -1.56 -5.16
CA ARG A 174 -20.57 -1.83 -3.80
C ARG A 174 -20.46 -0.64 -2.86
N ALA A 175 -19.42 0.19 -3.01
CA ALA A 175 -19.21 1.37 -2.19
C ALA A 175 -20.20 2.53 -2.49
N GLN A 176 -20.84 2.53 -3.66
CA GLN A 176 -21.77 3.59 -4.06
C GLN A 176 -23.16 3.50 -3.39
N LEU A 177 -23.58 2.32 -2.93
CA LEU A 177 -24.75 2.18 -2.06
C LEU A 177 -24.28 2.23 -0.62
N GLN A 178 -24.59 3.28 0.14
CA GLN A 178 -24.23 3.35 1.57
C GLN A 178 -25.03 2.29 2.35
N PRO A 179 -24.46 1.12 2.71
CA PRO A 179 -25.26 0.03 3.27
C PRO A 179 -25.81 0.44 4.64
N HIS A 180 -25.03 1.24 5.37
CA HIS A 180 -25.40 1.73 6.68
C HIS A 180 -26.60 2.69 6.65
N PHE A 181 -26.75 3.52 5.62
CA PHE A 181 -27.95 4.35 5.48
C PHE A 181 -29.19 3.47 5.29
N LEU A 182 -29.12 2.48 4.40
CA LEU A 182 -30.23 1.54 4.16
C LEU A 182 -30.62 0.79 5.43
N PHE A 183 -29.64 0.23 6.17
CA PHE A 183 -29.92 -0.47 7.42
C PHE A 183 -30.51 0.45 8.50
N ASN A 184 -29.98 1.68 8.65
CA ASN A 184 -30.51 2.63 9.63
C ASN A 184 -31.93 3.07 9.29
N THR A 185 -32.22 3.32 8.00
CA THR A 185 -33.55 3.71 7.54
C THR A 185 -34.55 2.58 7.76
N LEU A 186 -34.19 1.34 7.44
CA LEU A 186 -35.05 0.18 7.71
C LEU A 186 -35.31 -0.02 9.20
N ASN A 187 -34.29 0.13 10.05
CA ASN A 187 -34.45 0.04 11.51
C ASN A 187 -35.37 1.14 12.06
N ALA A 188 -35.25 2.38 11.56
CA ALA A 188 -36.13 3.48 11.95
C ALA A 188 -37.58 3.22 11.52
N ILE A 189 -37.79 2.74 10.29
CA ILE A 189 -39.11 2.34 9.81
C ILE A 189 -39.67 1.24 10.71
N SER A 190 -38.90 0.19 11.02
CA SER A 190 -39.33 -0.90 11.91
C SER A 190 -39.70 -0.43 13.31
N ALA A 191 -39.02 0.58 13.85
CA ALA A 191 -39.35 1.18 15.14
C ALA A 191 -40.63 2.04 15.10
N LEU A 192 -40.97 2.63 13.94
CA LEU A 192 -42.16 3.46 13.74
C LEU A 192 -43.44 2.66 13.44
N VAL A 193 -43.33 1.43 12.93
CA VAL A 193 -44.51 0.60 12.58
C VAL A 193 -45.54 0.45 13.72
N PRO A 194 -45.14 0.24 15.00
CA PRO A 194 -46.09 0.09 16.09
C PRO A 194 -46.83 1.38 16.44
N ASP A 195 -46.17 2.53 16.31
CA ASP A 195 -46.68 3.83 16.78
C ASP A 195 -47.42 4.62 15.70
N ASP A 196 -46.92 4.64 14.46
CA ASP A 196 -47.57 5.30 13.32
C ASP A 196 -47.37 4.50 12.00
N PRO A 197 -48.30 3.57 11.70
CA PRO A 197 -48.25 2.73 10.50
C PRO A 197 -48.34 3.54 9.19
N ILE A 198 -48.99 4.69 9.20
CA ILE A 198 -49.20 5.53 8.02
C ILE A 198 -47.91 6.27 7.67
N VAL A 199 -47.18 6.75 8.67
CA VAL A 199 -45.83 7.31 8.48
C VAL A 199 -44.87 6.23 8.00
N ALA A 200 -44.88 5.03 8.60
CA ALA A 200 -44.04 3.92 8.17
C ALA A 200 -44.27 3.51 6.70
N GLN A 201 -45.53 3.39 6.25
CA GLN A 201 -45.84 3.11 4.85
C GLN A 201 -45.35 4.20 3.89
N ARG A 202 -45.49 5.48 4.26
CA ARG A 202 -44.95 6.59 3.46
C ARG A 202 -43.43 6.56 3.36
N LEU A 203 -42.73 6.21 4.45
CA LEU A 203 -41.27 6.06 4.45
C LEU A 203 -40.80 4.89 3.59
N ILE A 204 -41.53 3.76 3.60
CA ILE A 204 -41.24 2.62 2.72
C ILE A 204 -41.39 2.99 1.24
N ALA A 205 -42.46 3.69 0.87
CA ALA A 205 -42.67 4.16 -0.50
C ALA A 205 -41.54 5.11 -0.94
N ARG A 206 -41.20 6.09 -0.11
CA ARG A 206 -40.09 7.04 -0.35
C ARG A 206 -38.72 6.37 -0.47
N LEU A 207 -38.45 5.35 0.34
CA LEU A 207 -37.22 4.55 0.21
C LEU A 207 -37.18 3.77 -1.11
N GLY A 208 -38.33 3.24 -1.55
CA GLY A 208 -38.47 2.59 -2.85
C GLY A 208 -38.20 3.55 -4.01
N ASP A 209 -38.72 4.77 -3.95
CA ASP A 209 -38.48 5.83 -4.94
C ASP A 209 -37.00 6.22 -4.98
N LEU A 210 -36.35 6.38 -3.82
CA LEU A 210 -34.92 6.70 -3.70
C LEU A 210 -34.04 5.61 -4.33
N LEU A 211 -34.33 4.33 -4.07
CA LEU A 211 -33.62 3.20 -4.67
C LEU A 211 -33.84 3.12 -6.19
N ARG A 212 -35.07 3.38 -6.66
CA ARG A 212 -35.38 3.36 -8.09
C ARG A 212 -34.66 4.47 -8.84
N LEU A 213 -34.68 5.69 -8.31
CA LEU A 213 -34.01 6.86 -8.90
C LEU A 213 -32.48 6.71 -8.89
N SER A 214 -31.89 6.15 -7.83
CA SER A 214 -30.45 5.84 -7.78
C SER A 214 -30.02 4.80 -8.84
N ILE A 215 -30.92 3.90 -9.25
CA ILE A 215 -30.66 2.85 -10.25
C ILE A 215 -30.87 3.38 -11.69
N ASP A 216 -31.87 4.25 -11.91
CA ASP A 216 -32.26 4.78 -13.23
C ASP A 216 -31.42 5.98 -13.71
N GLN A 217 -30.92 6.83 -12.81
CA GLN A 217 -30.16 8.05 -13.17
C GLN A 217 -28.76 7.77 -13.77
N ARG A 218 -28.37 6.50 -13.94
CA ARG A 218 -27.14 6.11 -14.66
C ARG A 218 -27.12 6.49 -16.16
N ARG A 219 -28.23 7.00 -16.71
CA ARG A 219 -28.38 7.29 -18.15
C ARG A 219 -28.25 8.76 -18.56
N SER A 220 -28.36 9.73 -17.66
CA SER A 220 -28.24 11.16 -18.01
C SER A 220 -27.19 11.85 -17.14
N GLN A 221 -26.24 12.54 -17.76
CA GLN A 221 -25.19 13.30 -17.04
C GLN A 221 -25.73 14.58 -16.39
N HIS A 222 -26.90 15.06 -16.85
CA HIS A 222 -27.58 16.27 -16.37
C HIS A 222 -29.02 15.96 -15.97
N SER A 223 -29.51 16.67 -14.95
CA SER A 223 -30.89 16.69 -14.46
C SER A 223 -31.34 18.14 -14.27
N ALA A 224 -32.65 18.41 -14.30
CA ALA A 224 -33.13 19.73 -13.92
C ALA A 224 -32.91 19.95 -12.42
N LEU A 225 -32.65 21.19 -11.99
CA LEU A 225 -32.50 21.50 -10.56
C LEU A 225 -33.75 21.10 -9.76
N ALA A 226 -34.94 21.19 -10.35
CA ALA A 226 -36.18 20.69 -9.75
C ALA A 226 -36.11 19.19 -9.43
N ASP A 227 -35.61 18.37 -10.36
CA ASP A 227 -35.48 16.93 -10.16
C ASP A 227 -34.49 16.58 -9.03
N GLU A 228 -33.38 17.33 -8.94
CA GLU A 228 -32.41 17.18 -7.84
C GLU A 228 -33.01 17.58 -6.49
N LEU A 229 -33.82 18.64 -6.45
CA LEU A 229 -34.50 19.10 -5.24
C LEU A 229 -35.56 18.09 -4.80
N ASP A 230 -36.42 17.61 -5.71
CA ASP A 230 -37.44 16.60 -5.42
C ASP A 230 -36.83 15.29 -4.89
N PHE A 231 -35.67 14.92 -5.44
CA PHE A 231 -34.92 13.77 -4.97
C PHE A 231 -34.33 13.99 -3.57
N THR A 232 -33.74 15.15 -3.34
CA THR A 232 -33.22 15.57 -2.02
C THR A 232 -34.33 15.62 -0.96
N ASP A 233 -35.54 16.01 -1.35
CA ASP A 233 -36.71 16.08 -0.49
C ASP A 233 -37.16 14.70 0.01
N THR A 234 -37.00 13.70 -0.84
CA THR A 234 -37.32 12.32 -0.49
C THR A 234 -36.39 11.83 0.63
N TYR A 235 -35.10 12.17 0.55
CA TYR A 235 -34.14 11.90 1.62
C TYR A 235 -34.45 12.70 2.90
N LEU A 236 -34.68 14.01 2.76
CA LEU A 236 -34.94 14.89 3.91
C LEU A 236 -36.21 14.52 4.68
N ALA A 237 -37.26 14.06 3.99
CA ALA A 237 -38.48 13.58 4.63
C ALA A 237 -38.24 12.34 5.52
N ILE A 238 -37.28 11.48 5.14
CA ILE A 238 -36.88 10.32 5.95
C ILE A 238 -36.10 10.79 7.19
N GLU A 239 -35.18 11.74 7.01
CA GLU A 239 -34.37 12.29 8.10
C GLU A 239 -35.20 13.11 9.09
N GLU A 240 -36.18 13.88 8.61
CA GLU A 240 -37.13 14.65 9.44
C GLU A 240 -38.01 13.71 10.28
N ALA A 241 -38.49 12.61 9.72
CA ALA A 241 -39.23 11.60 10.48
C ALA A 241 -38.37 10.94 11.57
N ARG A 242 -37.04 10.84 11.39
CA ARG A 242 -36.11 10.24 12.36
C ARG A 242 -35.68 11.23 13.45
N LEU A 243 -35.40 12.47 13.08
CA LEU A 243 -34.88 13.50 13.97
C LEU A 243 -36.01 14.32 14.64
N GLY A 244 -37.24 14.22 14.13
CA GLY A 244 -38.39 14.96 14.63
C GLY A 244 -38.15 16.46 14.57
N GLU A 245 -38.56 17.18 15.62
CA GLU A 245 -38.42 18.64 15.73
C GLU A 245 -36.97 19.15 15.73
N ARG A 246 -35.98 18.25 15.81
CA ARG A 246 -34.54 18.60 15.82
C ARG A 246 -33.97 18.91 14.44
N LEU A 247 -34.69 18.67 13.35
CA LEU A 247 -34.24 19.03 12.00
C LEU A 247 -35.20 20.07 11.41
N ARG A 248 -34.72 21.31 11.25
CA ARG A 248 -35.46 22.35 10.53
C ARG A 248 -34.89 22.53 9.13
N ILE A 249 -35.75 22.60 8.13
CA ILE A 249 -35.33 22.76 6.72
C ILE A 249 -35.83 24.11 6.21
N VAL A 250 -34.92 24.92 5.65
CA VAL A 250 -35.20 26.24 5.06
C VAL A 250 -34.75 26.23 3.61
N ARG A 251 -35.60 26.73 2.70
CA ARG A 251 -35.28 26.80 1.26
C ARG A 251 -35.42 28.21 0.74
N ALA A 252 -34.43 28.63 -0.05
CA ALA A 252 -34.40 29.92 -0.73
C ALA A 252 -33.94 29.71 -2.18
N ILE A 253 -34.87 29.30 -3.06
CA ILE A 253 -34.60 29.09 -4.48
C ILE A 253 -35.10 30.30 -5.27
N ALA A 254 -34.23 30.95 -6.04
CA ALA A 254 -34.64 32.08 -6.87
C ALA A 254 -35.58 31.62 -8.00
N PRO A 255 -36.61 32.41 -8.38
CA PRO A 255 -37.58 32.02 -9.40
C PRO A 255 -36.95 31.80 -10.77
N GLY A 256 -37.37 30.75 -11.48
CA GLY A 256 -36.92 30.44 -12.84
C GLY A 256 -35.66 29.58 -12.92
N LEU A 257 -35.14 29.11 -11.78
CA LEU A 257 -33.99 28.20 -11.74
C LEU A 257 -34.38 26.72 -11.78
N GLU A 258 -35.67 26.40 -11.72
CA GLU A 258 -36.21 25.03 -11.61
C GLU A 258 -35.83 24.15 -12.81
N THR A 259 -35.72 24.74 -13.99
CA THR A 259 -35.40 24.04 -15.26
C THR A 259 -33.92 24.06 -15.62
N VAL A 260 -33.09 24.75 -14.83
CA VAL A 260 -31.64 24.85 -15.09
C VAL A 260 -31.02 23.47 -14.94
N GLN A 261 -30.20 23.11 -15.93
CA GLN A 261 -29.53 21.82 -15.96
C GLN A 261 -28.33 21.83 -15.02
N VAL A 262 -28.30 20.85 -14.11
CA VAL A 262 -27.20 20.61 -13.16
C VAL A 262 -26.73 19.16 -13.30
N PRO A 263 -25.52 18.81 -12.86
CA PRO A 263 -25.09 17.42 -12.85
C PRO A 263 -26.02 16.57 -11.99
N ALA A 264 -26.35 15.38 -12.47
CA ALA A 264 -27.16 14.46 -11.69
C ALA A 264 -26.44 14.05 -10.38
N LEU A 265 -27.22 13.95 -9.30
CA LEU A 265 -26.79 13.63 -7.94
C LEU A 265 -25.78 14.64 -7.36
N LEU A 266 -25.98 15.93 -7.63
CA LEU A 266 -25.12 16.99 -7.10
C LEU A 266 -25.51 17.36 -5.66
N LEU A 267 -26.81 17.48 -5.38
CA LEU A 267 -27.30 18.01 -4.09
C LEU A 267 -27.26 16.97 -2.98
N GLN A 268 -27.60 15.73 -3.30
CA GLN A 268 -27.76 14.66 -2.32
C GLN A 268 -26.52 14.48 -1.42
N PRO A 269 -25.28 14.35 -1.94
CA PRO A 269 -24.10 14.14 -1.08
C PRO A 269 -23.83 15.32 -0.13
N LEU A 270 -24.14 16.54 -0.56
CA LEU A 270 -23.94 17.75 0.22
C LEU A 270 -24.96 17.83 1.37
N VAL A 271 -26.22 17.52 1.07
CA VAL A 271 -27.31 17.50 2.05
C VAL A 271 -27.17 16.34 3.05
N GLU A 272 -26.81 15.15 2.58
CA GLU A 272 -26.47 14.02 3.46
C GLU A 272 -25.35 14.39 4.43
N ASN A 273 -24.31 15.06 3.93
CA ASN A 273 -23.19 15.48 4.76
C ASN A 273 -23.64 16.48 5.84
N ALA A 274 -24.40 17.51 5.46
CA ALA A 274 -24.92 18.52 6.39
C ALA A 274 -25.81 17.92 7.49
N VAL A 275 -26.72 17.00 7.12
CA VAL A 275 -27.62 16.35 8.09
C VAL A 275 -26.86 15.36 8.98
N ARG A 276 -26.09 14.44 8.39
CA ARG A 276 -25.47 13.34 9.13
C ARG A 276 -24.29 13.77 9.99
N HIS A 277 -23.43 14.63 9.46
CA HIS A 277 -22.19 15.04 10.12
C HIS A 277 -22.32 16.40 10.84
N GLY A 278 -23.17 17.30 10.33
CA GLY A 278 -23.43 18.60 10.94
C GLY A 278 -24.48 18.52 12.04
N ILE A 279 -25.72 18.14 11.69
CA ILE A 279 -26.90 18.30 12.54
C ILE A 279 -27.17 17.11 13.47
N ALA A 280 -27.16 15.87 12.96
CA ALA A 280 -27.53 14.67 13.71
C ALA A 280 -26.73 14.46 15.03
N PRO A 281 -25.42 14.80 15.12
CA PRO A 281 -24.66 14.69 16.36
C PRO A 281 -25.07 15.70 17.45
N LEU A 282 -25.75 16.79 17.11
CA LEU A 282 -26.13 17.83 18.07
C LEU A 282 -27.43 17.48 18.78
N ILE A 283 -27.40 17.38 20.11
CA ILE A 283 -28.59 17.06 20.93
C ILE A 283 -29.72 18.06 20.71
N GLU A 284 -29.39 19.34 20.53
CA GLU A 284 -30.34 20.44 20.35
C GLU A 284 -30.97 20.47 18.95
N GLY A 285 -30.43 19.69 18.00
CA GLY A 285 -30.83 19.75 16.60
C GLY A 285 -30.16 20.87 15.82
N GLY A 286 -30.70 21.18 14.64
CA GLY A 286 -30.13 22.17 13.74
C GLY A 286 -31.04 22.51 12.56
N THR A 287 -30.64 23.55 11.83
CA THR A 287 -31.27 24.06 10.63
C THR A 287 -30.40 23.80 9.41
N LEU A 288 -30.96 23.11 8.42
CA LEU A 288 -30.41 22.98 7.08
C LEU A 288 -31.01 24.06 6.18
N THR A 289 -30.15 24.84 5.52
CA THR A 289 -30.56 25.86 4.54
C THR A 289 -30.06 25.48 3.15
N ILE A 290 -30.99 25.36 2.20
CA ILE A 290 -30.71 25.09 0.78
C ILE A 290 -31.03 26.37 0.00
N GLU A 291 -30.02 26.96 -0.61
CA GLU A 291 -30.15 28.21 -1.37
C GLU A 291 -29.61 28.05 -2.79
N ALA A 292 -30.35 28.57 -3.77
CA ALA A 292 -29.91 28.63 -5.16
C ALA A 292 -30.18 30.01 -5.76
N LYS A 293 -29.13 30.65 -6.28
CA LYS A 293 -29.18 32.02 -6.82
C LYS A 293 -28.40 32.12 -8.13
N PRO A 294 -28.85 32.96 -9.08
CA PRO A 294 -28.03 33.32 -10.24
C PRO A 294 -26.82 34.16 -9.78
N ALA A 295 -25.66 33.89 -10.36
CA ALA A 295 -24.40 34.60 -10.10
C ALA A 295 -23.75 34.94 -11.46
N GLY A 296 -24.32 35.90 -12.17
CA GLY A 296 -23.92 36.23 -13.53
C GLY A 296 -24.28 35.12 -14.51
N ASP A 297 -23.27 34.56 -15.17
CA ASP A 297 -23.39 33.40 -16.06
C ASP A 297 -23.25 32.05 -15.33
N MET A 298 -23.14 32.08 -14.00
CA MET A 298 -22.98 30.91 -13.14
C MET A 298 -24.22 30.71 -12.25
N LEU A 299 -24.48 29.46 -11.88
CA LEU A 299 -25.44 29.12 -10.83
C LEU A 299 -24.68 28.93 -9.51
N ARG A 300 -25.08 29.64 -8.45
CA ARG A 300 -24.56 29.42 -7.09
C ARG A 300 -25.59 28.63 -6.30
N ILE A 301 -25.18 27.44 -5.85
CA ILE A 301 -25.94 26.62 -4.91
C ILE A 301 -25.16 26.60 -3.59
N SER A 302 -25.84 26.89 -2.49
CA SER A 302 -25.30 26.86 -1.14
C SER A 302 -26.11 25.90 -0.27
N ILE A 303 -25.41 24.99 0.40
CA ILE A 303 -25.98 24.10 1.42
C ILE A 303 -25.29 24.47 2.74
N ALA A 304 -26.04 25.09 3.63
CA ALA A 304 -25.53 25.58 4.91
C ALA A 304 -26.23 24.87 6.06
N ASP A 305 -25.48 24.47 7.07
CA ASP A 305 -26.00 23.99 8.35
C ASP A 305 -25.44 24.83 9.50
N ASN A 306 -26.23 24.97 10.56
CA ASN A 306 -25.76 25.52 11.84
C ASN A 306 -25.33 24.42 12.82
N GLY A 307 -24.88 23.28 12.28
CA GLY A 307 -24.48 22.11 13.03
C GLY A 307 -23.20 22.34 13.83
N LYS A 308 -22.50 21.26 14.17
CA LYS A 308 -21.20 21.28 14.89
C LYS A 308 -20.12 22.17 14.23
N GLY A 309 -20.38 22.69 13.02
CA GLY A 309 -19.46 23.44 12.19
C GLY A 309 -18.65 22.50 11.30
N ALA A 310 -18.35 22.97 10.09
CA ALA A 310 -17.43 22.28 9.21
C ALA A 310 -16.00 22.38 9.78
N GLY A 311 -15.56 21.36 10.53
CA GLY A 311 -14.18 20.91 10.32
C GLY A 311 -14.04 20.53 8.84
N ALA A 312 -12.82 20.59 8.28
CA ALA A 312 -12.56 20.31 6.87
C ALA A 312 -13.44 19.16 6.37
N ILE A 313 -14.28 19.45 5.38
CA ILE A 313 -15.22 18.48 4.85
C ILE A 313 -14.38 17.30 4.35
N ARG A 314 -14.47 16.17 5.04
CA ARG A 314 -13.95 14.90 4.57
C ARG A 314 -14.46 14.70 3.16
N GLU A 315 -13.60 14.70 2.15
CA GLU A 315 -13.99 14.24 0.82
C GLU A 315 -14.24 12.73 0.92
N GLY A 316 -15.41 12.37 1.44
CA GLY A 316 -15.98 11.05 1.26
C GLY A 316 -16.25 10.83 -0.22
N VAL A 317 -16.49 9.57 -0.60
CA VAL A 317 -16.80 9.16 -1.98
C VAL A 317 -17.86 10.08 -2.62
N GLY A 318 -18.85 10.55 -1.85
CA GLY A 318 -19.87 11.50 -2.31
C GLY A 318 -19.34 12.88 -2.74
N LEU A 319 -18.56 13.56 -1.90
CA LEU A 319 -18.07 14.92 -2.18
C LEU A 319 -16.95 14.92 -3.24
N GLY A 320 -16.07 13.91 -3.19
CA GLY A 320 -15.03 13.71 -4.20
C GLY A 320 -15.61 13.40 -5.58
N ASN A 321 -16.66 12.57 -5.64
CA ASN A 321 -17.38 12.31 -6.90
C ASN A 321 -18.10 13.55 -7.42
N ALA A 322 -18.72 14.35 -6.54
CA ALA A 322 -19.35 15.62 -6.94
C ALA A 322 -18.32 16.58 -7.55
N ARG A 323 -17.15 16.73 -6.93
CA ARG A 323 -16.05 17.56 -7.44
C ARG A 323 -15.49 17.07 -8.78
N LEU A 324 -15.22 15.76 -8.90
CA LEU A 324 -14.76 15.15 -10.14
C LEU A 324 -15.79 15.35 -11.28
N ARG A 325 -17.08 15.22 -10.96
CA ARG A 325 -18.16 15.39 -11.94
C ARG A 325 -18.31 16.86 -12.36
N LEU A 326 -18.22 17.81 -11.43
CA LEU A 326 -18.19 19.24 -11.74
C LEU A 326 -17.00 19.60 -12.63
N ARG A 327 -15.78 19.11 -12.32
CA ARG A 327 -14.59 19.32 -13.17
C ARG A 327 -14.74 18.70 -14.55
N HIS A 328 -15.33 17.51 -14.65
CA HIS A 328 -15.51 16.83 -15.93
C HIS A 328 -16.51 17.55 -16.85
N LEU A 329 -17.60 18.08 -16.30
CA LEU A 329 -18.68 18.72 -17.07
C LEU A 329 -18.41 20.21 -17.35
N TYR A 330 -17.79 20.92 -16.40
CA TYR A 330 -17.65 22.38 -16.47
C TYR A 330 -16.19 22.86 -16.50
N GLY A 331 -15.20 21.97 -16.38
CA GLY A 331 -13.78 22.31 -16.43
C GLY A 331 -13.38 23.30 -15.33
N GLU A 332 -12.79 24.42 -15.73
CA GLU A 332 -12.41 25.53 -14.83
C GLU A 332 -13.60 26.45 -14.45
N ARG A 333 -14.76 26.31 -15.11
CA ARG A 333 -15.98 27.07 -14.79
C ARG A 333 -16.77 26.44 -13.64
N GLN A 334 -16.08 26.04 -12.58
CA GLN A 334 -16.70 25.51 -11.36
C GLN A 334 -15.82 25.79 -10.15
N SER A 335 -16.45 25.95 -8.99
CA SER A 335 -15.74 26.03 -7.72
C SER A 335 -16.58 25.36 -6.63
N LEU A 336 -15.94 24.51 -5.83
CA LEU A 336 -16.53 23.87 -4.65
C LEU A 336 -15.65 24.21 -3.44
N ALA A 337 -16.01 25.29 -2.73
CA ALA A 337 -15.28 25.78 -1.56
C ALA A 337 -15.90 25.27 -0.26
N GLY A 338 -15.07 24.86 0.70
CA GLY A 338 -15.47 24.51 2.07
C GLY A 338 -15.02 25.52 3.13
N HIS A 339 -14.10 26.44 2.79
CA HIS A 339 -13.50 27.44 3.67
C HIS A 339 -13.13 28.70 2.85
N ASP A 340 -13.80 29.83 3.10
CA ASP A 340 -13.58 31.10 2.39
C ASP A 340 -12.40 31.93 2.95
N ASP A 341 -11.71 31.43 3.99
CA ASP A 341 -10.71 32.15 4.78
C ASP A 341 -9.24 31.76 4.50
N PHE A 342 -8.98 30.76 3.66
CA PHE A 342 -7.62 30.36 3.26
C PHE A 342 -7.48 30.35 1.74
N LYS A 343 -6.40 30.97 1.24
CA LYS A 343 -6.03 30.97 -0.18
C LYS A 343 -4.67 30.30 -0.36
N VAL A 344 -4.59 29.30 -1.23
CA VAL A 344 -3.31 28.69 -1.60
C VAL A 344 -2.54 29.68 -2.48
N VAL A 345 -1.39 30.14 -2.00
CA VAL A 345 -0.54 31.13 -2.69
C VAL A 345 0.62 30.51 -3.47
N GLY A 346 0.98 29.26 -3.19
CA GLY A 346 2.02 28.51 -3.89
C GLY A 346 2.18 27.09 -3.35
N GLU A 347 2.86 26.24 -4.12
CA GLU A 347 3.23 24.86 -3.77
C GLU A 347 4.71 24.65 -4.17
N ALA A 348 5.43 23.80 -3.45
CA ALA A 348 6.83 23.46 -3.74
C ALA A 348 7.03 21.94 -3.60
N GLY A 349 7.82 21.35 -4.50
CA GLY A 349 8.07 19.91 -4.56
C GLY A 349 9.28 19.42 -3.74
N HIS A 350 10.18 20.32 -3.34
CA HIS A 350 11.38 19.99 -2.55
C HIS A 350 11.88 21.17 -1.71
N GLY A 351 12.77 20.93 -0.74
CA GLY A 351 13.16 21.94 0.26
C GLY A 351 13.80 23.22 -0.32
N ALA A 352 14.66 23.11 -1.33
CA ALA A 352 15.26 24.29 -1.97
C ALA A 352 14.23 25.19 -2.68
N GLU A 353 13.24 24.58 -3.33
CA GLU A 353 12.10 25.30 -3.93
C GLU A 353 11.22 25.94 -2.85
N ALA A 354 11.02 25.25 -1.71
CA ALA A 354 10.28 25.79 -0.58
C ALA A 354 10.94 27.06 0.00
N VAL A 355 12.27 27.06 0.18
CA VAL A 355 13.02 28.25 0.64
C VAL A 355 12.84 29.43 -0.31
N ALA A 356 12.96 29.20 -1.63
CA ALA A 356 12.76 30.24 -2.63
C ALA A 356 11.32 30.77 -2.67
N ALA A 357 10.34 29.85 -2.58
CA ALA A 357 8.92 30.18 -2.59
C ALA A 357 8.50 30.98 -1.34
N ILE A 358 8.98 30.60 -0.15
CA ILE A 358 8.69 31.31 1.09
C ILE A 358 9.27 32.73 1.04
N GLY A 359 10.52 32.89 0.60
CA GLY A 359 11.14 34.21 0.47
C GLY A 359 10.44 35.13 -0.54
N THR A 360 9.89 34.57 -1.62
CA THR A 360 9.25 35.33 -2.70
C THR A 360 7.79 35.64 -2.42
N LEU A 361 7.00 34.61 -2.05
CA LEU A 361 5.56 34.70 -1.89
C LEU A 361 5.14 35.21 -0.52
N ARG A 362 6.04 35.16 0.48
CA ARG A 362 5.80 35.57 1.87
C ARG A 362 4.46 35.08 2.42
N PRO A 363 4.23 33.76 2.47
CA PRO A 363 2.98 33.20 2.97
C PRO A 363 2.82 33.43 4.47
N ASP A 364 1.58 33.57 4.95
CA ASP A 364 1.27 33.69 6.38
C ASP A 364 1.35 32.34 7.13
N LEU A 365 1.12 31.23 6.41
CA LEU A 365 1.11 29.85 6.92
C LEU A 365 1.77 28.90 5.91
N VAL A 366 2.58 27.97 6.41
CA VAL A 366 3.25 26.93 5.62
C VAL A 366 2.91 25.55 6.16
N PHE A 367 2.44 24.65 5.29
CA PHE A 367 2.40 23.22 5.56
C PHE A 367 3.66 22.57 4.99
N LEU A 368 4.53 22.06 5.86
CA LEU A 368 5.88 21.64 5.48
C LEU A 368 6.04 20.13 5.66
N ASP A 369 6.36 19.41 4.59
CA ASP A 369 6.69 17.99 4.72
C ASP A 369 8.03 17.82 5.45
N VAL A 370 8.08 16.91 6.42
CA VAL A 370 9.33 16.60 7.13
C VAL A 370 10.30 15.89 6.20
N GLN A 371 9.83 15.00 5.32
CA GLN A 371 10.70 14.21 4.45
C GLN A 371 10.55 14.64 2.99
N MET A 372 11.51 15.42 2.50
CA MET A 372 11.61 15.85 1.11
C MET A 372 12.99 15.51 0.53
N PRO A 373 13.11 15.30 -0.79
CA PRO A 373 14.40 15.05 -1.44
C PRO A 373 15.37 16.22 -1.24
N GLU A 374 16.66 15.90 -1.11
CA GLU A 374 17.79 16.85 -0.98
C GLU A 374 17.85 17.64 0.33
N MET A 375 16.74 18.29 0.70
CA MET A 375 16.61 19.11 1.90
C MET A 375 15.28 18.77 2.59
N ASP A 376 15.38 18.31 3.83
CA ASP A 376 14.23 17.94 4.65
C ASP A 376 13.53 19.19 5.24
N GLY A 377 12.35 19.02 5.85
CA GLY A 377 11.58 20.15 6.37
C GLY A 377 12.32 20.93 7.47
N PHE A 378 13.25 20.29 8.19
CA PHE A 378 14.07 20.98 9.19
C PHE A 378 15.18 21.81 8.53
N GLY A 379 15.79 21.30 7.46
CA GLY A 379 16.75 22.05 6.66
C GLY A 379 16.16 23.31 6.03
N VAL A 380 14.86 23.33 5.72
CA VAL A 380 14.14 24.53 5.26
C VAL A 380 14.07 25.59 6.36
N ILE A 381 13.76 25.20 7.61
CA ILE A 381 13.72 26.12 8.75
C ILE A 381 15.12 26.65 9.07
N GLU A 382 16.15 25.80 9.04
CA GLU A 382 17.54 26.22 9.27
C GLU A 382 18.02 27.20 8.20
N ALA A 383 17.63 27.00 6.93
CA ALA A 383 18.01 27.86 5.81
C ALA A 383 17.32 29.23 5.85
N ILE A 384 16.07 29.30 6.30
CA ILE A 384 15.30 30.55 6.43
C ILE A 384 15.64 31.28 7.74
N GLY A 385 15.90 30.52 8.80
CA GLY A 385 16.06 31.00 10.17
C GLY A 385 14.73 31.03 10.93
N VAL A 386 14.77 30.62 12.20
CA VAL A 386 13.58 30.48 13.08
C VAL A 386 12.79 31.79 13.20
N ASP A 387 13.48 32.92 13.33
CA ASP A 387 12.83 34.23 13.50
C ASP A 387 12.13 34.76 12.23
N ALA A 388 12.52 34.25 11.05
CA ALA A 388 11.99 34.67 9.76
C ALA A 388 10.97 33.68 9.17
N MET A 389 10.75 32.55 9.85
CA MET A 389 9.87 31.50 9.38
C MET A 389 8.39 31.87 9.60
N PRO A 390 7.51 31.75 8.58
CA PRO A 390 6.07 31.88 8.78
C PRO A 390 5.50 30.81 9.72
N LEU A 391 4.23 30.97 10.11
CA LEU A 391 3.52 29.94 10.90
C LEU A 391 3.67 28.59 10.19
N THR A 392 4.23 27.61 10.89
CA THR A 392 4.56 26.33 10.28
C THR A 392 3.78 25.20 10.90
N VAL A 393 3.15 24.39 10.06
CA VAL A 393 2.55 23.10 10.42
C VAL A 393 3.34 22.00 9.71
N PHE A 394 3.97 21.12 10.48
CA PHE A 394 4.68 19.99 9.88
C PHE A 394 3.71 18.91 9.40
N VAL A 395 4.01 18.27 8.28
CA VAL A 395 3.27 17.13 7.74
C VAL A 395 4.25 15.98 7.59
N THR A 396 4.02 14.83 8.22
CA THR A 396 5.01 13.72 8.25
C THR A 396 4.32 12.37 8.18
N ALA A 397 4.91 11.36 7.54
CA ALA A 397 4.41 9.98 7.57
C ALA A 397 4.85 9.18 8.81
N PHE A 398 5.70 9.75 9.66
CA PHE A 398 6.29 9.08 10.82
C PHE A 398 6.12 9.92 12.11
N ASP A 399 5.70 9.26 13.18
CA ASP A 399 5.42 9.79 14.52
C ASP A 399 6.70 10.20 15.29
N VAL A 400 7.84 9.59 14.96
CA VAL A 400 9.14 9.84 15.59
C VAL A 400 9.59 11.31 15.48
N TYR A 401 9.17 12.05 14.44
CA TYR A 401 9.55 13.45 14.23
C TYR A 401 8.66 14.47 14.96
N ALA A 402 7.55 14.03 15.57
CA ALA A 402 6.65 14.92 16.29
C ALA A 402 7.34 15.66 17.44
N VAL A 403 8.33 15.03 18.09
CA VAL A 403 9.07 15.63 19.22
C VAL A 403 10.02 16.73 18.74
N ARG A 404 10.73 16.53 17.61
CA ARG A 404 11.64 17.53 17.03
C ARG A 404 10.90 18.72 16.39
N ALA A 405 9.68 18.50 15.89
CA ALA A 405 8.81 19.56 15.39
C ALA A 405 8.43 20.59 16.47
N PHE A 406 8.33 20.18 17.74
CA PHE A 406 8.06 21.09 18.87
C PHE A 406 9.29 21.89 19.32
N GLU A 407 10.50 21.36 19.11
CA GLU A 407 11.75 22.08 19.39
C GLU A 407 12.01 23.20 18.37
N ALA A 408 11.43 23.10 17.16
CA ALA A 408 11.56 24.06 16.06
C ALA A 408 10.46 25.14 16.02
N GLU A 409 9.78 25.40 17.14
CA GLU A 409 8.70 26.40 17.29
C GLU A 409 7.50 26.26 16.33
N ALA A 410 7.26 25.07 15.76
CA ALA A 410 6.09 24.85 14.91
C ALA A 410 4.76 24.91 15.70
N LEU A 411 3.70 25.40 15.05
CA LEU A 411 2.38 25.59 15.66
C LEU A 411 1.66 24.25 15.94
N ASP A 412 1.76 23.30 15.01
CA ASP A 412 1.22 21.94 15.15
C ASP A 412 1.86 20.98 14.12
N TYR A 413 1.47 19.70 14.16
CA TYR A 413 1.92 18.69 13.20
C TYR A 413 0.77 17.76 12.74
N LEU A 414 0.87 17.24 11.51
CA LEU A 414 -0.08 16.37 10.84
C LEU A 414 0.60 15.06 10.41
N LEU A 415 0.08 13.91 10.87
CA LEU A 415 0.61 12.59 10.51
C LEU A 415 -0.08 12.03 9.28
N LYS A 416 0.62 11.75 8.19
CA LYS A 416 0.09 11.10 6.98
C LYS A 416 -0.09 9.60 7.22
N PRO A 417 -1.24 9.00 6.84
CA PRO A 417 -2.49 9.66 6.46
C PRO A 417 -3.17 10.28 7.69
N PHE A 418 -3.57 11.56 7.61
CA PHE A 418 -4.28 12.24 8.70
C PHE A 418 -5.79 12.23 8.43
N ASP A 419 -6.59 12.24 9.49
CA ASP A 419 -8.04 12.40 9.39
C ASP A 419 -8.45 13.89 9.46
N ASP A 420 -9.66 14.18 9.00
CA ASP A 420 -10.17 15.55 8.89
C ASP A 420 -10.44 16.18 10.26
N GLN A 421 -10.65 15.37 11.31
CA GLN A 421 -10.77 15.88 12.68
C GLN A 421 -9.42 16.40 13.19
N ARG A 422 -8.32 15.76 12.82
CA ARG A 422 -6.97 16.22 13.14
C ARG A 422 -6.63 17.46 12.33
N PHE A 423 -6.94 17.48 11.04
CA PHE A 423 -6.73 18.66 10.19
C PHE A 423 -7.54 19.87 10.67
N ALA A 424 -8.83 19.70 10.96
CA ALA A 424 -9.70 20.77 11.45
C ALA A 424 -9.19 21.41 12.75
N ARG A 425 -8.70 20.60 13.69
CA ARG A 425 -8.11 21.10 14.95
C ARG A 425 -6.84 21.91 14.73
N VAL A 426 -6.04 21.56 13.72
CA VAL A 426 -4.87 22.33 13.32
C VAL A 426 -5.32 23.68 12.75
N ILE A 427 -6.28 23.69 11.82
CA ILE A 427 -6.80 24.94 11.23
C ILE A 427 -7.43 25.86 12.27
N GLU A 428 -8.21 25.33 13.22
CA GLU A 428 -8.78 26.12 14.32
C GLU A 428 -7.69 26.74 15.22
N ARG A 429 -6.57 26.03 15.40
CA ARG A 429 -5.41 26.53 16.14
C ARG A 429 -4.70 27.64 15.37
N VAL A 430 -4.54 27.49 14.05
CA VAL A 430 -4.02 28.53 13.15
C VAL A 430 -4.87 29.79 13.24
N ARG A 431 -6.20 29.66 13.10
CA ARG A 431 -7.15 30.79 13.20
C ARG A 431 -6.98 31.56 14.51
N ARG A 432 -7.00 30.86 15.65
CA ARG A 432 -6.82 31.49 16.96
C ARG A 432 -5.47 32.22 17.09
N HIS A 433 -4.42 31.68 16.47
CA HIS A 433 -3.10 32.30 16.51
C HIS A 433 -3.03 33.57 15.66
N ILE A 434 -3.67 33.57 14.48
CA ILE A 434 -3.72 34.74 13.59
C ILE A 434 -4.65 35.83 14.17
N ASP A 435 -5.80 35.46 14.73
CA ASP A 435 -6.78 36.40 15.31
C ASP A 435 -6.28 37.11 16.58
N THR A 436 -5.33 36.53 17.31
CA THR A 436 -4.85 37.11 18.57
C THR A 436 -3.73 38.15 18.41
N GLY A 437 -3.29 38.44 17.18
CA GLY A 437 -2.53 39.64 16.83
C GLY A 437 -1.38 40.01 17.77
N ASP A 438 -0.30 39.23 17.70
CA ASP A 438 1.06 39.53 18.19
C ASP A 438 1.23 39.87 19.70
N GLY A 439 2.01 39.05 20.43
CA GLY A 439 2.60 39.48 21.71
C GLY A 439 2.26 38.72 23.00
N GLN A 440 2.03 37.40 22.97
CA GLN A 440 2.20 36.58 24.18
C GLN A 440 2.93 35.27 23.89
N ARG A 441 4.26 35.36 23.93
CA ARG A 441 5.20 34.25 24.14
C ARG A 441 4.98 33.47 25.47
N ASP A 442 3.89 33.72 26.20
CA ASP A 442 3.61 33.13 27.52
C ASP A 442 2.26 32.40 27.67
N GLY A 443 1.42 32.32 26.62
CA GLY A 443 0.04 31.80 26.77
C GLY A 443 -0.14 30.27 26.66
N MET A 444 0.80 29.54 26.05
CA MET A 444 0.55 28.15 25.60
C MET A 444 1.12 27.06 26.51
N ARG A 445 1.77 27.42 27.64
CA ARG A 445 2.17 26.45 28.67
C ARG A 445 0.99 25.88 29.48
N SER A 446 -0.17 26.53 29.42
CA SER A 446 -1.27 26.24 30.35
C SER A 446 -2.36 25.29 29.84
N LEU A 447 -2.43 24.96 28.55
CA LEU A 447 -3.68 24.38 27.99
C LEU A 447 -3.53 23.13 27.11
N LEU A 448 -2.33 22.62 26.86
CA LEU A 448 -2.12 21.31 26.22
C LEU A 448 -1.20 20.43 27.06
N GLY A 449 -1.79 19.72 28.02
CA GLY A 449 -1.20 18.52 28.61
C GLY A 449 0.11 18.76 29.34
N GLY A 450 0.07 19.49 30.44
CA GLY A 450 1.14 19.47 31.43
C GLY A 450 1.58 18.05 31.73
N GLN A 451 2.89 17.89 31.91
CA GLN A 451 3.57 16.75 32.52
C GLN A 451 2.61 15.91 33.38
N GLY A 452 2.26 14.69 32.93
CA GLY A 452 1.49 13.80 33.80
C GLY A 452 0.33 12.98 33.24
N ARG A 453 0.15 12.72 31.93
CA ARG A 453 -0.94 11.82 31.45
C ARG A 453 -0.53 10.88 30.30
N LEU A 454 -0.98 9.62 30.34
CA LEU A 454 -0.91 8.61 29.28
C LEU A 454 -2.29 8.39 28.65
N VAL A 455 -2.35 8.06 27.36
CA VAL A 455 -3.59 7.69 26.67
C VAL A 455 -3.61 6.18 26.51
N ALA A 456 -4.61 5.51 27.07
CA ALA A 456 -4.79 4.07 26.97
C ALA A 456 -6.10 3.71 26.25
N ARG A 457 -6.15 2.56 25.57
CA ARG A 457 -7.37 2.07 24.91
C ARG A 457 -7.98 0.94 25.74
N GLY A 458 -9.25 1.10 26.14
CA GLY A 458 -10.01 0.06 26.86
C GLY A 458 -11.47 0.06 26.44
N ASN A 459 -12.05 -1.12 26.17
CA ASN A 459 -13.46 -1.33 25.82
C ASN A 459 -14.01 -0.40 24.72
N GLY A 460 -13.21 -0.13 23.66
CA GLY A 460 -13.65 0.67 22.51
C GLY A 460 -13.58 2.19 22.69
N ALA A 461 -13.09 2.70 23.84
CA ALA A 461 -12.90 4.13 24.10
C ALA A 461 -11.44 4.46 24.51
N ALA A 462 -10.98 5.64 24.13
CA ALA A 462 -9.70 6.19 24.61
C ALA A 462 -9.88 6.75 26.02
N GLN A 463 -9.09 6.25 26.97
CA GLN A 463 -9.09 6.68 28.38
C GLN A 463 -7.78 7.41 28.68
N LEU A 464 -7.87 8.54 29.37
CA LEU A 464 -6.70 9.29 29.85
C LEU A 464 -6.35 8.81 31.26
N VAL A 465 -5.12 8.37 31.47
CA VAL A 465 -4.57 7.92 32.76
C VAL A 465 -3.57 8.95 33.23
N ARG A 466 -3.69 9.44 34.46
CA ARG A 466 -2.68 10.36 34.99
C ARG A 466 -1.44 9.58 35.46
N LEU A 467 -0.23 10.10 35.26
CA LEU A 467 1.02 9.49 35.72
C LEU A 467 1.02 9.30 37.23
N ASP A 468 0.32 10.19 37.97
CA ASP A 468 0.18 10.08 39.41
C ASP A 468 -0.74 8.93 39.88
N GLU A 469 -1.51 8.34 38.98
CA GLU A 469 -2.37 7.18 39.24
C GLU A 469 -1.69 5.84 38.90
N ILE A 470 -0.55 5.86 38.20
CA ILE A 470 0.14 4.64 37.75
C ILE A 470 0.92 4.02 38.92
N ASP A 471 0.68 2.73 39.14
CA ASP A 471 1.42 1.89 40.07
C ASP A 471 2.60 1.21 39.37
N TRP A 472 2.34 0.55 38.24
CA TRP A 472 3.35 -0.13 37.44
C TRP A 472 2.88 -0.40 36.00
N ILE A 473 3.81 -0.80 35.13
CA ILE A 473 3.57 -1.11 33.72
C ILE A 473 4.20 -2.46 33.39
N SER A 474 3.45 -3.34 32.72
CA SER A 474 3.84 -4.69 32.33
C SER A 474 4.01 -4.82 30.81
N ALA A 475 4.81 -5.80 30.36
CA ALA A 475 4.86 -6.18 28.95
C ALA A 475 3.67 -7.09 28.59
N ALA A 476 2.97 -6.76 27.50
CA ALA A 476 1.87 -7.55 26.95
C ALA A 476 2.07 -7.76 25.43
N GLY A 477 3.10 -8.53 25.05
CA GLY A 477 3.46 -8.73 23.64
C GLY A 477 3.99 -7.44 23.00
N ASP A 478 3.37 -6.99 21.92
CA ASP A 478 3.67 -5.71 21.24
C ASP A 478 3.03 -4.49 21.96
N TYR A 479 2.28 -4.74 23.03
CA TYR A 479 1.59 -3.75 23.84
C TYR A 479 2.23 -3.65 25.24
N ALA A 480 1.92 -2.55 25.92
CA ALA A 480 2.18 -2.39 27.34
C ALA A 480 0.87 -2.31 28.09
N GLU A 481 0.82 -2.91 29.27
CA GLU A 481 -0.34 -2.85 30.15
C GLU A 481 -0.02 -1.95 31.33
N VAL A 482 -0.76 -0.86 31.47
CA VAL A 482 -0.63 0.11 32.56
C VAL A 482 -1.59 -0.26 33.67
N HIS A 483 -1.04 -0.44 34.88
CA HIS A 483 -1.77 -0.76 36.09
C HIS A 483 -1.88 0.52 36.92
N ALA A 484 -3.10 1.03 37.05
CA ALA A 484 -3.38 2.31 37.72
C ALA A 484 -4.68 2.22 38.53
N GLY A 485 -4.60 2.44 39.84
CA GLY A 485 -5.76 2.52 40.72
C GLY A 485 -6.66 1.27 40.69
N GLY A 486 -6.06 0.08 40.62
CA GLY A 486 -6.77 -1.21 40.58
C GLY A 486 -7.37 -1.59 39.22
N ARG A 487 -7.08 -0.84 38.15
CA ARG A 487 -7.49 -1.14 36.77
C ARG A 487 -6.26 -1.38 35.89
N SER A 488 -6.43 -2.22 34.88
CA SER A 488 -5.40 -2.51 33.88
C SER A 488 -5.85 -2.01 32.51
N LEU A 489 -4.99 -1.25 31.83
CA LEU A 489 -5.31 -0.58 30.57
C LEU A 489 -4.21 -0.85 29.54
N LEU A 490 -4.60 -1.24 28.32
CA LEU A 490 -3.66 -1.54 27.24
C LEU A 490 -3.27 -0.27 26.48
N ILE A 491 -1.96 -0.13 26.25
CA ILE A 491 -1.35 0.91 25.44
C ILE A 491 -0.63 0.24 24.28
N HIS A 492 -0.87 0.76 23.07
CA HIS A 492 -0.23 0.30 21.82
C HIS A 492 1.19 0.88 21.68
N GLU A 493 2.03 0.62 22.68
CA GLU A 493 3.44 1.02 22.72
C GLU A 493 4.29 -0.05 23.42
N SER A 494 5.55 -0.17 23.03
CA SER A 494 6.50 -1.06 23.72
C SER A 494 6.97 -0.46 25.06
N LEU A 495 7.38 -1.31 26.01
CA LEU A 495 7.98 -0.85 27.28
C LEU A 495 9.20 0.06 27.07
N THR A 496 10.00 -0.19 26.04
CA THR A 496 11.18 0.63 25.73
C THR A 496 10.80 2.03 25.25
N SER A 497 9.72 2.15 24.45
CA SER A 497 9.17 3.44 24.03
C SER A 497 8.61 4.24 25.21
N LEU A 498 7.88 3.54 26.10
CA LEU A 498 7.32 4.16 27.30
C LEU A 498 8.40 4.60 28.29
N GLU A 499 9.44 3.80 28.50
CA GLU A 499 10.57 4.11 29.38
C GLU A 499 11.26 5.43 29.00
N ALA A 500 11.44 5.70 27.70
CA ALA A 500 12.10 6.92 27.21
C ALA A 500 11.27 8.20 27.43
N ARG A 501 9.96 8.07 27.63
CA ARG A 501 9.02 9.20 27.80
C ARG A 501 8.62 9.44 29.25
N LEU A 502 8.74 8.43 30.10
CA LEU A 502 8.35 8.53 31.51
C LEU A 502 9.40 9.33 32.28
N PRO A 503 9.01 10.18 33.24
CA PRO A 503 9.97 10.92 34.07
C PRO A 503 10.86 9.94 34.85
N HIS A 504 12.14 9.87 34.51
CA HIS A 504 13.12 8.97 35.15
C HIS A 504 13.26 9.19 36.67
N ALA A 505 12.87 10.37 37.18
CA ALA A 505 12.84 10.65 38.60
C ALA A 505 11.69 9.93 39.35
N ALA A 506 10.60 9.59 38.65
CA ALA A 506 9.41 8.98 39.22
C ALA A 506 9.22 7.51 38.78
N PHE A 507 9.72 7.12 37.60
CA PHE A 507 9.58 5.78 37.05
C PHE A 507 10.93 5.13 36.81
N ALA A 508 11.03 3.86 37.18
CA ALA A 508 12.22 3.05 36.95
C ALA A 508 11.83 1.71 36.32
N ARG A 509 12.55 1.31 35.26
CA ARG A 509 12.52 -0.06 34.79
C ARG A 509 13.25 -0.93 35.78
N ILE A 510 12.60 -2.01 36.22
CA ILE A 510 13.14 -2.95 37.22
C ILE A 510 13.36 -4.35 36.63
N HIS A 511 12.70 -4.65 35.51
CA HIS A 511 12.83 -5.90 34.80
C HIS A 511 12.63 -5.68 33.30
N ARG A 512 13.09 -6.63 32.47
CA ARG A 512 12.86 -6.56 31.01
C ARG A 512 11.38 -6.40 30.64
N ALA A 513 10.49 -6.86 31.52
CA ALA A 513 9.04 -6.84 31.35
C ALA A 513 8.28 -5.96 32.35
N ALA A 514 8.96 -5.11 33.13
CA ALA A 514 8.28 -4.27 34.14
C ALA A 514 8.96 -2.91 34.38
N ILE A 515 8.14 -1.85 34.39
CA ILE A 515 8.48 -0.50 34.86
C ILE A 515 7.59 -0.20 36.07
N VAL A 516 8.17 0.35 37.14
CA VAL A 516 7.43 0.71 38.35
C VAL A 516 7.56 2.19 38.63
N ARG A 517 6.57 2.72 39.34
CA ARG A 517 6.69 4.04 39.90
C ARG A 517 7.32 3.96 41.29
N LEU A 518 8.38 4.73 41.49
CA LEU A 518 9.26 4.62 42.66
C LEU A 518 8.57 5.03 43.96
N ASP A 519 7.68 6.02 43.93
CA ASP A 519 6.90 6.48 45.08
C ASP A 519 5.80 5.49 45.52
N ARG A 520 5.55 4.43 44.74
CA ARG A 520 4.63 3.35 45.08
C ARG A 520 5.33 2.13 45.70
N LEU A 521 6.65 2.14 45.86
CA LEU A 521 7.41 1.08 46.51
C LEU A 521 7.19 1.09 48.03
N VAL A 522 6.78 -0.05 48.59
CA VAL A 522 6.57 -0.22 50.04
C VAL A 522 7.68 -1.05 50.67
N GLU A 523 8.21 -2.04 49.95
CA GLU A 523 9.25 -2.91 50.47
C GLU A 523 10.15 -3.39 49.32
N VAL A 524 11.47 -3.39 49.55
CA VAL A 524 12.46 -3.93 48.62
C VAL A 524 13.18 -5.08 49.32
N ARG A 525 13.02 -6.30 48.80
CA ARG A 525 13.65 -7.52 49.32
C ARG A 525 14.82 -7.90 48.42
N PRO A 526 16.07 -7.72 48.86
CA PRO A 526 17.21 -8.21 48.10
C PRO A 526 17.22 -9.73 48.10
N GLY A 527 17.38 -10.32 46.92
CA GLY A 527 17.61 -11.76 46.73
C GLY A 527 19.10 -12.09 46.58
N THR A 528 19.38 -13.32 46.18
CA THR A 528 20.75 -13.78 45.93
C THR A 528 21.26 -13.25 44.58
N HIS A 529 22.57 -12.95 44.49
CA HIS A 529 23.26 -12.53 43.26
C HIS A 529 22.75 -11.25 42.56
N GLY A 530 22.13 -10.33 43.30
CA GLY A 530 21.78 -8.98 42.81
C GLY A 530 20.38 -8.85 42.21
N ASP A 531 19.64 -9.96 42.11
CA ASP A 531 18.20 -9.97 41.86
C ASP A 531 17.42 -9.77 43.17
N GLY A 532 16.13 -9.49 43.08
CA GLY A 532 15.27 -9.36 44.26
C GLY A 532 13.81 -9.15 43.90
N SER A 533 12.97 -8.86 44.90
CA SER A 533 11.58 -8.46 44.68
C SER A 533 11.27 -7.10 45.30
N VAL A 534 10.32 -6.40 44.70
CA VAL A 534 9.70 -5.20 45.24
C VAL A 534 8.23 -5.43 45.48
N ARG A 535 7.70 -4.87 46.56
CA ARG A 535 6.27 -4.86 46.86
C ARG A 535 5.74 -3.44 46.74
N LEU A 536 4.69 -3.27 45.94
CA LEU A 536 4.04 -1.98 45.70
C LEU A 536 2.88 -1.75 46.68
N ALA A 537 2.46 -0.49 46.82
CA ALA A 537 1.33 -0.07 47.65
C ALA A 537 0.00 -0.71 47.22
N CYS A 538 -0.14 -1.05 45.94
CA CYS A 538 -1.29 -1.79 45.40
C CYS A 538 -1.27 -3.30 45.73
N GLY A 539 -0.27 -3.78 46.46
CA GLY A 539 -0.11 -5.19 46.85
C GLY A 539 0.62 -6.06 45.82
N ALA A 540 0.95 -5.53 44.64
CA ALA A 540 1.70 -6.27 43.62
C ALA A 540 3.15 -6.56 44.06
N GLU A 541 3.60 -7.80 43.89
CA GLU A 541 4.98 -8.22 44.11
C GLU A 541 5.67 -8.49 42.76
N LEU A 542 6.71 -7.70 42.45
CA LEU A 542 7.41 -7.71 41.18
C LEU A 542 8.88 -8.08 41.38
N ARG A 543 9.42 -8.93 40.51
CA ARG A 543 10.86 -9.27 40.52
C ARG A 543 11.66 -8.23 39.75
N PHE A 544 12.82 -7.86 40.29
CA PHE A 544 13.81 -7.05 39.58
C PHE A 544 15.08 -7.85 39.31
N SER A 545 15.76 -7.53 38.21
CA SER A 545 17.03 -8.18 37.85
C SER A 545 18.23 -7.29 38.15
N ARG A 546 19.41 -7.88 38.39
CA ARG A 546 20.68 -7.19 38.65
C ARG A 546 20.98 -6.00 37.73
N ARG A 547 20.63 -6.09 36.44
CA ARG A 547 20.85 -5.03 35.45
C ARG A 547 20.08 -3.74 35.73
N TYR A 548 18.96 -3.82 36.44
CA TYR A 548 18.03 -2.71 36.67
C TYR A 548 17.98 -2.31 38.15
N ARG A 549 19.04 -2.64 38.90
CA ARG A 549 19.12 -2.41 40.34
C ARG A 549 19.48 -0.96 40.68
N GLU A 550 20.35 -0.34 39.89
CA GLU A 550 20.89 1.00 40.13
C GLU A 550 19.80 2.10 40.30
N PRO A 551 18.71 2.14 39.51
CA PRO A 551 17.64 3.11 39.72
C PRO A 551 16.87 2.93 41.04
N ILE A 552 16.77 1.68 41.54
CA ILE A 552 16.11 1.37 42.81
C ILE A 552 17.00 1.80 43.97
N ASP A 553 18.28 1.43 43.93
CA ASP A 553 19.26 1.79 44.97
C ASP A 553 19.42 3.31 45.07
N GLY A 554 19.43 4.01 43.93
CA GLY A 554 19.49 5.48 43.86
C GLY A 554 18.23 6.21 44.34
N TYR A 555 17.08 5.53 44.40
CA TYR A 555 15.87 6.06 45.03
C TYR A 555 15.88 5.84 46.54
N LEU A 556 16.36 4.68 47.01
CA LEU A 556 16.46 4.36 48.44
C LEU A 556 17.50 5.19 49.21
N THR A 557 18.45 5.81 48.49
CA THR A 557 19.50 6.68 49.07
C THR A 557 19.16 8.17 49.05
N ARG A 558 18.02 8.56 48.45
CA ARG A 558 17.46 9.92 48.52
C ARG A 558 16.51 10.03 49.71
#